data_AF-A0A538J014-F1
#
_entry.id   AF-A0A538J014-F1
#
_cell.length_a   1.000
_cell.length_b   1.000
_cell.length_c   1.000
_cell.angle_alpha   90.00
_cell.angle_beta   90.00
_cell.angle_gamma   90.00
#
_symmetry.space_group_name_H-M   'P 1'
#
loop_
_entity.id
_entity.type
_entity.pdbx_description
1 polymer ?
#
loop_
_entity_poly.entity_id
_entity_poly.type
_entity_poly.pdbx_seq_one_letter_code
_entity_poly.pdbx_strand_id
1 'polypeptide(L)'
;TGAGWYEYPPGRPDDPEPLEPGGGEGRGIRVLGNGRLWDELRERAGLAGFEDGDDLVIGEDVVLRTAEPPPDGRVGFHLLPPLGQLVELTGKRDDTVEQVFAALGFHREWVGDAPGLVLGRIACQLVNEAAFAIGEGVGSPEDVDAGMKLGLNHPRGPVEWWRAIGTEHVVSVLDALGGERYRVAPLLRRGALE
;
A
#
# COMPACT_ATOMS: atom_id res chain seq x y z
N THR A 1 -18.02 -2.46 -2.96
CA THR A 1 -18.93 -3.37 -3.70
C THR A 1 -18.48 -3.47 -5.15
N GLY A 2 -17.59 -4.43 -5.45
CA GLY A 2 -17.08 -4.68 -6.82
C GLY A 2 -18.10 -5.37 -7.74
N ALA A 3 -19.40 -5.10 -7.56
CA ALA A 3 -20.49 -5.74 -8.29
C ALA A 3 -20.71 -5.08 -9.67
N GLY A 4 -19.63 -4.76 -10.39
CA GLY A 4 -19.69 -4.11 -11.69
C GLY A 4 -20.30 -5.02 -12.77
N TRP A 5 -19.53 -5.35 -13.81
CA TRP A 5 -19.98 -6.14 -14.96
C TRP A 5 -20.17 -7.64 -14.72
N TYR A 6 -19.87 -8.11 -13.52
CA TYR A 6 -19.91 -9.53 -13.18
C TYR A 6 -20.96 -9.76 -12.10
N GLU A 7 -22.04 -10.45 -12.46
CA GLU A 7 -22.90 -11.06 -11.45
C GLU A 7 -22.09 -12.15 -10.77
N TYR A 8 -21.86 -11.99 -9.47
CA TYR A 8 -21.22 -13.05 -8.71
C TYR A 8 -22.13 -14.27 -8.68
N PRO A 9 -21.57 -15.48 -8.90
CA PRO A 9 -22.38 -16.69 -8.83
C PRO A 9 -23.05 -16.77 -7.45
N PRO A 10 -24.30 -17.25 -7.37
CA PRO A 10 -24.98 -17.42 -6.10
C PRO A 10 -24.12 -18.28 -5.17
N GLY A 11 -23.90 -17.79 -3.94
CA GLY A 11 -23.04 -18.45 -2.95
C GLY A 11 -21.57 -18.02 -2.98
N ARG A 12 -21.18 -16.99 -3.75
CA ARG A 12 -19.90 -16.31 -3.51
C ARG A 12 -19.85 -15.87 -2.03
N PRO A 13 -18.80 -16.21 -1.27
CA PRO A 13 -18.60 -15.67 0.07
C PRO A 13 -18.52 -14.14 0.00
N ASP A 14 -19.14 -13.46 0.96
CA ASP A 14 -18.92 -12.03 1.10
C ASP A 14 -17.42 -11.74 1.29
N ASP A 15 -17.00 -10.56 0.84
CA ASP A 15 -15.65 -10.09 1.16
C ASP A 15 -15.49 -10.09 2.68
N PRO A 16 -14.33 -10.53 3.22
CA PRO A 16 -14.13 -10.58 4.65
C PRO A 16 -14.41 -9.21 5.26
N GLU A 17 -15.12 -9.19 6.39
CA GLU A 17 -15.35 -7.94 7.09
C GLU A 17 -14.02 -7.30 7.48
N PRO A 18 -13.94 -5.96 7.43
CA PRO A 18 -12.75 -5.24 7.87
C PRO A 18 -12.42 -5.63 9.32
N LEU A 19 -11.15 -5.91 9.60
CA LEU A 19 -10.71 -6.15 10.97
C LEU A 19 -10.73 -4.82 11.73
N GLU A 20 -11.45 -4.79 12.84
CA GLU A 20 -11.45 -3.63 13.74
C GLU A 20 -10.15 -3.59 14.55
N PRO A 21 -9.50 -2.41 14.70
CA PRO A 21 -8.31 -2.28 15.53
C PRO A 21 -8.58 -2.69 17.00
N GLY A 22 -7.66 -3.44 17.62
CA GLY A 22 -7.75 -3.87 19.02
C GLY A 22 -6.72 -4.93 19.44
N GLY A 23 -6.53 -5.12 20.75
CA GLY A 23 -5.61 -6.14 21.30
C GLY A 23 -4.15 -5.67 21.42
N GLY A 24 -3.91 -4.35 21.40
CA GLY A 24 -2.61 -3.72 21.60
C GLY A 24 -2.25 -3.43 23.05
N GLU A 25 -3.16 -3.66 24.00
CA GLU A 25 -2.99 -3.27 25.40
C GLU A 25 -1.73 -3.92 26.03
N GLY A 26 -0.93 -3.11 26.72
CA GLY A 26 0.31 -3.55 27.37
C GLY A 26 1.46 -3.86 26.42
N ARG A 27 1.38 -3.42 25.15
CA ARG A 27 2.44 -3.54 24.15
C ARG A 27 2.86 -2.17 23.64
N GLY A 28 4.16 -1.91 23.57
CA GLY A 28 4.72 -0.68 23.03
C GLY A 28 4.95 -0.77 21.52
N ILE A 29 4.49 0.21 20.75
CA ILE A 29 4.91 0.38 19.35
C ILE A 29 5.32 1.82 19.07
N ARG A 30 6.26 1.98 18.13
CA ARG A 30 6.67 3.29 17.63
C ARG A 30 6.54 3.35 16.11
N VAL A 31 5.75 4.30 15.63
CA VAL A 31 5.55 4.57 14.20
C VAL A 31 6.37 5.79 13.76
N LEU A 32 7.42 5.55 12.99
CA LEU A 32 8.34 6.54 12.44
C LEU A 32 7.97 6.88 11.00
N GLY A 33 7.99 8.16 10.65
CA GLY A 33 7.65 8.65 9.31
C GLY A 33 6.77 9.89 9.36
N ASN A 34 6.61 10.56 8.22
CA ASN A 34 5.87 11.82 8.11
C ASN A 34 4.86 11.76 6.98
N GLY A 35 3.73 12.45 7.17
CA GLY A 35 2.67 12.54 6.17
C GLY A 35 1.55 11.55 6.42
N ARG A 36 0.52 11.66 5.58
CA ARG A 36 -0.81 11.10 5.82
C ARG A 36 -0.81 9.60 6.11
N LEU A 37 -0.01 8.81 5.39
CA LEU A 37 0.10 7.36 5.61
C LEU A 37 0.48 7.04 7.07
N TRP A 38 1.50 7.73 7.58
CA TRP A 38 2.03 7.50 8.92
C TRP A 38 1.11 8.05 10.00
N ASP A 39 0.42 9.16 9.73
CA ASP A 39 -0.58 9.72 10.63
C ASP A 39 -1.78 8.77 10.78
N GLU A 40 -2.30 8.23 9.68
CA GLU A 40 -3.37 7.22 9.70
C GLU A 40 -2.91 5.93 10.43
N LEU A 41 -1.64 5.53 10.28
CA LEU A 41 -1.11 4.35 10.98
C LEU A 41 -0.99 4.57 12.50
N ARG A 42 -0.57 5.77 12.92
CA ARG A 42 -0.57 6.16 14.34
C ARG A 42 -1.98 6.22 14.93
N GLU A 43 -2.95 6.73 14.17
CA GLU A 43 -4.34 6.74 14.59
C GLU A 43 -4.85 5.32 14.83
N ARG A 44 -4.61 4.39 13.88
CA ARG A 44 -4.96 2.97 14.06
C ARG A 44 -4.27 2.34 15.27
N ALA A 45 -3.02 2.68 15.52
CA ALA A 45 -2.29 2.21 16.70
C ALA A 45 -2.95 2.66 18.00
N GLY A 46 -3.34 3.93 18.08
CA GLY A 46 -4.07 4.48 19.23
C GLY A 46 -5.44 3.82 19.42
N LEU A 47 -6.19 3.60 18.33
CA LEU A 47 -7.47 2.89 18.37
C LEU A 47 -7.33 1.43 18.81
N ALA A 48 -6.23 0.77 18.45
CA ALA A 48 -5.93 -0.59 18.86
C ALA A 48 -5.45 -0.73 20.32
N GLY A 49 -5.25 0.39 21.04
CA GLY A 49 -4.80 0.39 22.42
C GLY A 49 -3.30 0.23 22.62
N PHE A 50 -2.49 0.44 21.58
CA PHE A 50 -1.03 0.42 21.72
C PHE A 50 -0.52 1.62 22.51
N GLU A 51 0.53 1.39 23.29
CA GLU A 51 1.26 2.44 24.00
C GLU A 51 2.47 2.90 23.16
N ASP A 52 2.94 4.13 23.34
CA ASP A 52 4.21 4.56 22.76
C ASP A 52 5.34 3.77 23.42
N GLY A 53 6.11 3.03 22.62
CA GLY A 53 7.18 2.19 23.11
C GLY A 53 7.99 1.55 22.00
N ASP A 54 9.08 0.91 22.40
CA ASP A 54 10.15 0.53 21.48
C ASP A 54 10.14 -0.97 21.16
N ASP A 55 9.18 -1.75 21.67
CA ASP A 55 9.15 -3.21 21.47
C ASP A 55 9.11 -3.56 19.98
N LEU A 56 8.38 -2.75 19.21
CA LEU A 56 8.29 -2.82 17.76
C LEU A 56 8.28 -1.43 17.13
N VAL A 57 9.19 -1.23 16.17
CA VAL A 57 9.32 0.02 15.43
C VAL A 57 8.89 -0.20 13.98
N ILE A 58 7.93 0.61 13.51
CA ILE A 58 7.45 0.61 12.12
C ILE A 58 7.97 1.89 11.44
N GLY A 59 8.71 1.76 10.35
CA GLY A 59 9.17 2.91 9.56
C GLY A 59 9.97 2.49 8.33
N GLU A 60 10.07 3.38 7.33
CA GLU A 60 10.85 3.14 6.09
C GLU A 60 10.55 1.79 5.42
N ASP A 61 9.26 1.43 5.31
CA ASP A 61 8.78 0.15 4.74
C ASP A 61 9.30 -1.11 5.46
N VAL A 62 9.80 -0.96 6.70
CA VAL A 62 10.32 -2.04 7.54
C VAL A 62 9.70 -2.01 8.93
N VAL A 63 9.42 -3.20 9.46
CA VAL A 63 9.16 -3.44 10.87
C VAL A 63 10.41 -4.02 11.53
N LEU A 64 10.80 -3.43 12.66
CA LEU A 64 11.93 -3.85 13.49
C LEU A 64 11.44 -4.32 14.86
N ARG A 65 11.71 -5.58 15.22
CA ARG A 65 11.61 -6.06 16.61
C ARG A 65 12.89 -5.74 17.35
N THR A 66 12.84 -4.86 18.34
CA THR A 66 14.07 -4.36 19.02
C THR A 66 14.73 -5.40 19.91
N ALA A 67 13.97 -6.41 20.36
CA ALA A 67 14.50 -7.55 21.10
C ALA A 67 15.37 -8.51 20.25
N GLU A 68 15.32 -8.41 18.92
CA GLU A 68 16.11 -9.24 18.01
C GLU A 68 17.04 -8.40 17.12
N PRO A 69 18.34 -8.75 17.00
CA PRO A 69 19.25 -8.02 16.15
C PRO A 69 18.91 -8.25 14.66
N PRO A 70 19.21 -7.28 13.77
CA PRO A 70 19.17 -7.53 12.34
C PRO A 70 20.09 -8.69 11.92
N PRO A 71 19.69 -9.53 10.95
CA PRO A 71 18.45 -9.44 10.17
C PRO A 71 17.23 -10.13 10.81
N ASP A 72 17.40 -10.89 11.89
CA ASP A 72 16.39 -11.81 12.42
C ASP A 72 15.10 -11.12 12.92
N GLY A 73 15.21 -9.86 13.35
CA GLY A 73 14.07 -9.04 13.78
C GLY A 73 13.46 -8.13 12.69
N ARG A 74 13.74 -8.35 11.39
CA ARG A 74 13.28 -7.47 10.31
C ARG A 74 12.22 -8.11 9.40
N VAL A 75 11.10 -7.42 9.23
CA VAL A 75 10.06 -7.75 8.25
C VAL A 75 9.82 -6.55 7.35
N GLY A 76 9.89 -6.73 6.04
CA GLY A 76 9.50 -5.68 5.09
C GLY A 76 7.99 -5.64 4.95
N PHE A 77 7.42 -4.47 4.69
CA PHE A 77 6.00 -4.34 4.44
C PHE A 77 5.69 -3.33 3.33
N HIS A 78 4.49 -3.42 2.77
CA HIS A 78 3.95 -2.39 1.88
C HIS A 78 2.52 -2.02 2.26
N LEU A 79 2.26 -0.72 2.30
CA LEU A 79 0.94 -0.11 2.48
C LEU A 79 0.72 0.92 1.38
N LEU A 80 -0.50 0.97 0.85
CA LEU A 80 -0.90 1.96 -0.14
C LEU A 80 -1.73 3.06 0.54
N PRO A 81 -1.37 4.36 0.41
CA PRO A 81 -2.22 5.46 0.89
C PRO A 81 -3.38 5.75 -0.08
N PRO A 82 -4.56 6.17 0.42
CA PRO A 82 -4.97 6.14 1.83
C PRO A 82 -5.07 4.71 2.36
N LEU A 83 -4.87 4.50 3.66
CA LEU A 83 -4.77 3.17 4.23
C LEU A 83 -6.05 2.35 3.99
N GLY A 84 -5.88 1.27 3.23
CA GLY A 84 -6.90 0.24 3.07
C GLY A 84 -6.92 -0.75 4.24
N GLN A 85 -7.38 -1.96 3.94
CA GLN A 85 -7.46 -3.06 4.92
C GLN A 85 -6.36 -4.09 4.70
N LEU A 86 -5.48 -3.91 3.72
CA LEU A 86 -4.41 -4.87 3.41
C LEU A 86 -3.06 -4.30 3.81
N VAL A 87 -2.21 -5.17 4.35
CA VAL A 87 -0.76 -5.02 4.37
C VAL A 87 -0.13 -6.22 3.67
N GLU A 88 0.87 -5.95 2.84
CA GLU A 88 1.74 -7.01 2.30
C GLU A 88 3.00 -7.09 3.16
N LEU A 89 3.43 -8.30 3.51
CA LEU A 89 4.60 -8.59 4.33
C LEU A 89 5.61 -9.43 3.53
N THR A 90 6.90 -9.23 3.78
CA THR A 90 7.99 -9.97 3.13
C THR A 90 9.15 -10.25 4.07
N GLY A 91 10.00 -11.21 3.70
CA GLY A 91 11.15 -11.66 4.49
C GLY A 91 10.86 -12.92 5.28
N LYS A 92 11.46 -13.04 6.46
CA LYS A 92 11.23 -14.18 7.36
C LYS A 92 9.89 -14.00 8.06
N ARG A 93 9.04 -15.04 7.99
CA ARG A 93 7.73 -15.02 8.62
C ARG A 93 7.85 -14.80 10.13
N ASP A 94 7.02 -13.90 10.66
CA ASP A 94 7.09 -13.46 12.05
C ASP A 94 5.68 -13.29 12.64
N ASP A 95 5.32 -14.18 13.56
CA ASP A 95 4.00 -14.22 14.17
C ASP A 95 3.72 -12.97 15.04
N THR A 96 4.76 -12.35 15.59
CA THR A 96 4.59 -11.12 16.39
C THR A 96 4.19 -9.97 15.47
N VAL A 97 4.90 -9.81 14.34
CA VAL A 97 4.58 -8.77 13.35
C VAL A 97 3.18 -9.01 12.75
N GLU A 98 2.81 -10.26 12.46
CA GLU A 98 1.46 -10.60 12.00
C GLU A 98 0.38 -10.17 13.00
N GLN A 99 0.58 -10.46 14.29
CA GLN A 99 -0.37 -10.09 15.35
C GLN A 99 -0.46 -8.58 15.54
N VAL A 100 0.63 -7.83 15.31
CA VAL A 100 0.61 -6.36 15.33
C VAL A 100 -0.25 -5.83 14.21
N PHE A 101 -0.02 -6.25 12.97
CA PHE A 101 -0.82 -5.77 11.85
C PHE A 101 -2.27 -6.26 11.91
N ALA A 102 -2.53 -7.43 12.48
CA ALA A 102 -3.88 -7.88 12.78
C ALA A 102 -4.57 -6.95 13.80
N ALA A 103 -3.89 -6.59 14.89
CA ALA A 103 -4.37 -5.66 15.90
C ALA A 103 -4.57 -4.24 15.34
N LEU A 104 -3.83 -3.85 14.31
CA LEU A 104 -4.02 -2.59 13.57
C LEU A 104 -5.15 -2.66 12.53
N GLY A 105 -5.91 -3.75 12.47
CA GLY A 105 -7.06 -3.90 11.58
C GLY A 105 -6.71 -4.27 10.12
N PHE A 106 -5.51 -4.82 9.87
CA PHE A 106 -5.13 -5.27 8.53
C PHE A 106 -5.35 -6.76 8.34
N HIS A 107 -5.82 -7.11 7.15
CA HIS A 107 -5.56 -8.38 6.48
C HIS A 107 -4.10 -8.42 6.05
N ARG A 108 -3.43 -9.56 6.21
CA ARG A 108 -1.98 -9.70 5.99
C ARG A 108 -1.76 -10.73 4.90
N GLU A 109 -0.98 -10.36 3.89
CA GLU A 109 -0.55 -11.29 2.85
C GLU A 109 0.97 -11.37 2.82
N TRP A 110 1.53 -12.58 2.88
CA TRP A 110 2.96 -12.79 2.72
C TRP A 110 3.30 -13.02 1.26
N VAL A 111 4.20 -12.20 0.74
CA VAL A 111 4.56 -12.20 -0.68
C VAL A 111 6.08 -12.26 -0.85
N GLY A 112 6.52 -12.61 -2.06
CA GLY A 112 7.93 -12.62 -2.39
C GLY A 112 8.53 -11.21 -2.37
N ASP A 113 9.80 -11.11 -1.95
CA ASP A 113 10.50 -9.83 -1.88
C ASP A 113 10.78 -9.26 -3.27
N ALA A 114 10.27 -8.06 -3.52
CA ALA A 114 10.46 -7.29 -4.74
C ALA A 114 10.11 -5.81 -4.49
N PRO A 115 10.65 -4.86 -5.26
CA PRO A 115 10.26 -3.46 -5.12
C PRO A 115 8.75 -3.25 -5.31
N GLY A 116 8.12 -2.61 -4.32
CA GLY A 116 6.67 -2.40 -4.28
C GLY A 116 5.84 -3.65 -4.01
N LEU A 117 6.46 -4.78 -3.67
CA LEU A 117 5.80 -6.07 -3.43
C LEU A 117 4.82 -6.43 -4.57
N VAL A 118 3.60 -6.90 -4.27
CA VAL A 118 2.63 -7.27 -5.32
C VAL A 118 1.72 -6.07 -5.61
N LEU A 119 1.07 -5.52 -4.60
CA LEU A 119 0.12 -4.41 -4.74
C LEU A 119 0.81 -3.14 -5.24
N GLY A 120 1.88 -2.71 -4.57
CA GLY A 120 2.57 -1.45 -4.90
C GLY A 120 3.17 -1.48 -6.30
N ARG A 121 3.75 -2.62 -6.69
CA ARG A 121 4.26 -2.86 -8.06
C ARG A 121 3.17 -2.69 -9.11
N ILE A 122 2.00 -3.30 -8.90
CA ILE A 122 0.89 -3.22 -9.85
C ILE A 122 0.30 -1.82 -9.88
N ALA A 123 0.08 -1.20 -8.71
CA ALA A 123 -0.46 0.14 -8.59
C ALA A 123 0.46 1.19 -9.24
N CYS A 124 1.76 1.15 -8.99
CA CYS A 124 2.72 2.08 -9.59
C CYS A 124 2.83 1.90 -11.11
N GLN A 125 2.72 0.66 -11.62
CA GLN A 125 2.66 0.42 -13.07
C GLN A 125 1.36 0.93 -13.69
N LEU A 126 0.23 0.80 -12.99
CA LEU A 126 -1.04 1.37 -13.46
C LEU A 126 -0.95 2.90 -13.57
N VAL A 127 -0.34 3.55 -12.58
CA VAL A 127 -0.03 4.99 -12.63
C VAL A 127 0.92 5.32 -13.79
N ASN A 128 1.96 4.53 -13.99
CA ASN A 128 2.93 4.73 -15.05
C ASN A 128 2.29 4.67 -16.45
N GLU A 129 1.42 3.70 -16.68
CA GLU A 129 0.69 3.55 -17.95
C GLU A 129 -0.25 4.74 -18.18
N ALA A 130 -0.97 5.19 -17.15
CA ALA A 130 -1.79 6.40 -17.23
C ALA A 130 -0.96 7.63 -17.61
N ALA A 131 0.23 7.78 -17.03
CA ALA A 131 1.13 8.88 -17.33
C ALA A 131 1.66 8.85 -18.79
N PHE A 132 1.86 7.65 -19.38
CA PHE A 132 2.17 7.52 -20.81
C PHE A 132 0.97 7.93 -21.67
N ALA A 133 -0.21 7.39 -21.41
CA ALA A 133 -1.42 7.71 -22.19
C ALA A 133 -1.71 9.22 -22.21
N ILE A 134 -1.56 9.90 -21.06
CA ILE A 134 -1.70 11.35 -20.97
C ILE A 134 -0.57 12.06 -21.72
N GLY A 135 0.68 11.66 -21.51
CA GLY A 135 1.85 12.29 -22.13
C GLY A 135 1.88 12.17 -23.65
N GLU A 136 1.28 11.12 -24.20
CA GLU A 136 1.14 10.87 -25.64
C GLU A 136 -0.11 11.52 -26.25
N GLY A 137 -0.98 12.12 -25.42
CA GLY A 137 -2.20 12.78 -25.86
C GLY A 137 -3.34 11.82 -26.23
N VAL A 138 -3.32 10.58 -25.73
CA VAL A 138 -4.39 9.59 -25.95
C VAL A 138 -5.68 10.01 -25.24
N GLY A 139 -5.56 10.63 -24.06
CA GLY A 139 -6.69 11.14 -23.29
C GLY A 139 -6.25 12.12 -22.20
N SER A 140 -7.21 12.86 -21.66
CA SER A 140 -6.99 13.72 -20.48
C SER A 140 -6.88 12.87 -19.20
N PRO A 141 -6.35 13.44 -18.10
CA PRO A 141 -6.38 12.78 -16.79
C PRO A 141 -7.79 12.30 -16.40
N GLU A 142 -8.82 13.10 -16.70
CA GLU A 142 -10.22 12.79 -16.43
C GLU A 142 -10.72 11.62 -17.28
N ASP A 143 -10.32 11.54 -18.56
CA ASP A 143 -10.69 10.44 -19.45
C ASP A 143 -10.10 9.11 -18.96
N VAL A 144 -8.84 9.12 -18.51
CA VAL A 144 -8.15 7.93 -17.99
C VAL A 144 -8.82 7.42 -16.72
N ASP A 145 -9.12 8.32 -15.78
CA ASP A 145 -9.81 7.94 -14.54
C ASP A 145 -11.22 7.45 -14.82
N ALA A 146 -11.96 8.10 -15.74
CA ALA A 146 -13.29 7.66 -16.14
C ALA A 146 -13.27 6.26 -16.77
N GLY A 147 -12.28 5.97 -17.63
CA GLY A 147 -12.11 4.64 -18.23
C GLY A 147 -11.93 3.53 -17.19
N MET A 148 -11.12 3.78 -16.16
CA MET A 148 -10.85 2.78 -15.13
C MET A 148 -11.98 2.64 -14.11
N LYS A 149 -12.64 3.75 -13.77
CA LYS A 149 -13.78 3.74 -12.85
C LYS A 149 -15.05 3.20 -13.48
N LEU A 150 -15.42 3.68 -14.66
CA LEU A 150 -16.67 3.30 -15.32
C LEU A 150 -16.50 2.03 -16.17
N GLY A 151 -15.34 1.86 -16.79
CA GLY A 151 -15.05 0.67 -17.60
C GLY A 151 -14.67 -0.54 -16.75
N LEU A 152 -13.76 -0.38 -15.79
CA LEU A 152 -13.25 -1.50 -14.97
C LEU A 152 -13.77 -1.51 -13.52
N ASN A 153 -14.66 -0.59 -13.16
CA ASN A 153 -15.29 -0.52 -11.84
C ASN A 153 -14.27 -0.36 -10.69
N HIS A 154 -13.14 0.29 -10.96
CA HIS A 154 -12.21 0.65 -9.90
C HIS A 154 -12.84 1.73 -9.00
N PRO A 155 -12.69 1.65 -7.67
CA PRO A 155 -13.19 2.68 -6.76
C PRO A 155 -12.47 4.02 -6.93
N ARG A 156 -11.24 3.98 -7.48
CA ARG A 156 -10.35 5.12 -7.69
C ARG A 156 -9.60 4.93 -9.00
N GLY A 157 -9.48 6.01 -9.77
CA GLY A 157 -8.78 6.00 -11.05
C GLY A 157 -7.25 6.07 -10.91
N PRO A 158 -6.45 5.74 -11.94
CA PRO A 158 -4.99 5.79 -11.87
C PRO A 158 -4.41 7.16 -11.52
N VAL A 159 -5.00 8.26 -11.99
CA VAL A 159 -4.51 9.61 -11.68
C VAL A 159 -4.85 9.97 -10.24
N GLU A 160 -6.02 9.59 -9.76
CA GLU A 160 -6.33 9.69 -8.33
C GLU A 160 -5.46 8.81 -7.43
N TRP A 161 -5.03 7.64 -7.92
CA TRP A 161 -4.02 6.81 -7.23
C TRP A 161 -2.66 7.49 -7.24
N TRP A 162 -2.24 8.03 -8.37
CA TRP A 162 -1.01 8.81 -8.48
C TRP A 162 -0.97 9.91 -7.42
N ARG A 163 -2.00 10.75 -7.33
CA ARG A 163 -2.08 11.83 -6.33
C ARG A 163 -2.06 11.33 -4.88
N ALA A 164 -2.60 10.14 -4.61
CA ALA A 164 -2.62 9.57 -3.27
C ALA A 164 -1.26 8.98 -2.86
N ILE A 165 -0.60 8.29 -3.80
CA ILE A 165 0.69 7.63 -3.59
C ILE A 165 1.84 8.65 -3.61
N GLY A 166 1.74 9.68 -4.45
CA GLY A 166 2.78 10.67 -4.68
C GLY A 166 3.77 10.26 -5.77
N THR A 167 4.23 11.23 -6.55
CA THR A 167 5.11 10.98 -7.71
C THR A 167 6.43 10.33 -7.29
N GLU A 168 7.03 10.81 -6.20
CA GLU A 168 8.34 10.33 -5.74
C GLU A 168 8.33 8.83 -5.43
N HIS A 169 7.29 8.35 -4.74
CA HIS A 169 7.17 6.93 -4.40
C HIS A 169 6.94 6.08 -5.67
N VAL A 170 6.06 6.51 -6.58
CA VAL A 170 5.84 5.82 -7.85
C VAL A 170 7.14 5.69 -8.64
N VAL A 171 7.87 6.80 -8.78
CA VAL A 171 9.16 6.82 -9.50
C VAL A 171 10.18 5.92 -8.82
N SER A 172 10.28 5.96 -7.49
CA SER A 172 11.19 5.11 -6.71
C SER A 172 10.95 3.61 -6.93
N VAL A 173 9.69 3.16 -6.86
CA VAL A 173 9.33 1.76 -7.10
C VAL A 173 9.68 1.33 -8.52
N LEU A 174 9.34 2.16 -9.52
CA LEU A 174 9.61 1.86 -10.92
C LEU A 174 11.12 1.80 -11.24
N ASP A 175 11.91 2.71 -10.66
CA ASP A 175 13.37 2.70 -10.80
C ASP A 175 14.02 1.47 -10.18
N ALA A 176 13.54 1.07 -9.00
CA ALA A 176 14.01 -0.14 -8.34
C ALA A 176 13.64 -1.40 -9.13
N LEU A 177 12.49 -1.42 -9.81
CA LEU A 177 12.10 -2.52 -10.70
C LEU A 177 12.97 -2.59 -11.97
N GLY A 178 13.30 -1.44 -12.56
CA GLY A 178 14.34 -1.26 -13.58
C GLY A 178 14.10 -1.89 -14.97
N GLY A 179 14.90 -1.50 -15.95
CA GLY A 179 14.82 -2.04 -17.32
C GLY A 179 13.65 -1.51 -18.16
N GLU A 180 13.63 -1.90 -19.44
CA GLU A 180 12.72 -1.28 -20.44
C GLU A 180 11.24 -1.44 -20.09
N ARG A 181 10.88 -2.58 -19.50
CA ARG A 181 9.49 -2.86 -19.11
C ARG A 181 8.95 -1.89 -18.07
N TYR A 182 9.77 -1.45 -17.12
CA TYR A 182 9.33 -0.56 -16.03
C TYR A 182 9.83 0.87 -16.23
N ARG A 183 10.19 1.23 -17.46
CA ARG A 183 10.64 2.58 -17.81
C ARG A 183 9.62 3.62 -17.34
N VAL A 184 10.09 4.54 -16.50
CA VAL A 184 9.27 5.61 -15.94
C VAL A 184 8.81 6.56 -17.04
N ALA A 185 7.51 6.87 -17.06
CA ALA A 185 6.93 7.82 -17.99
C ALA A 185 7.60 9.20 -17.86
N PRO A 186 7.90 9.88 -18.99
CA PRO A 186 8.51 11.22 -18.95
C PRO A 186 7.69 12.23 -18.15
N LEU A 187 6.37 12.08 -18.08
CA LEU A 187 5.49 12.95 -17.32
C LEU A 187 5.71 12.83 -15.81
N LEU A 188 5.89 11.60 -15.29
CA LEU A 188 6.23 11.34 -13.89
C LEU A 188 7.59 11.95 -13.54
N ARG A 189 8.58 11.85 -14.42
CA ARG A 189 9.90 12.47 -14.21
C ARG A 189 9.88 13.98 -14.09
N ARG A 190 8.88 14.64 -14.67
CA ARG A 190 8.72 16.10 -14.61
C ARG A 190 7.92 16.57 -13.40
N GLY A 191 7.27 15.67 -12.65
CA GLY A 191 6.34 16.04 -11.56
C GLY A 191 5.14 16.84 -12.06
N ALA A 192 4.74 16.69 -13.33
CA ALA A 192 3.89 17.67 -14.02
C ALA A 192 2.38 17.61 -13.66
N LEU A 193 1.97 16.74 -12.73
CA LEU A 193 0.59 16.68 -12.21
C LEU A 193 0.48 17.05 -10.72
N GLU A 194 1.59 17.49 -10.10
CA GLU A 194 1.65 18.01 -8.74
C GLU A 194 1.57 19.54 -8.71
#